data_AF-A0A8T8TWP6-F1
#
_entry.id   AF-A0A8T8TWP6-F1
#
_cell.length_a   1.000
_cell.length_b   1.000
_cell.length_c   1.000
_cell.angle_alpha   90.00
_cell.angle_beta   90.00
_cell.angle_gamma   90.00
#
_symmetry.space_group_name_H-M   'P 1'
#
loop_
_entity.id
_entity.type
_entity.pdbx_description
1 polymer ?
#
loop_
_entity_poly.entity_id
_entity_poly.type
_entity_poly.pdbx_seq_one_letter_code
_entity_poly.pdbx_strand_id
1 'polypeptide(L)'
;MVCNTFGWTPVASTKSSSAELQEAVTCMFRWYRDASKCYVHLADVPTPTFDANDKSSPPSGFRKSRWFTRGWTLQELIAPASVEFFPRNGVKLGTKISLEQHIHDITRIPVKGLRGGPLSDFGIAERMAWMDNRETTRKEDKAYSLLGILDIQMPLLYGEGEERAFRRLWEEINKANGKSS
;
A
#
# COMPACT_ATOMS: atom_id res chain seq x y z
N MET A 1 -14.37 8.98 -7.06
CA MET A 1 -14.40 7.57 -6.66
C MET A 1 -13.97 7.47 -5.21
N VAL A 2 -14.74 6.79 -4.36
CA VAL A 2 -14.39 6.53 -2.95
C VAL A 2 -13.89 5.10 -2.86
N CYS A 3 -12.66 4.89 -2.38
CA CYS A 3 -12.13 3.55 -2.18
C CYS A 3 -12.26 3.16 -0.70
N ASN A 4 -12.92 2.03 -0.42
CA ASN A 4 -13.01 1.44 0.90
C ASN A 4 -12.00 0.28 0.97
N THR A 5 -11.02 0.35 1.88
CA THR A 5 -10.04 -0.75 2.05
C THR A 5 -10.53 -1.86 2.98
N PHE A 6 -11.84 -1.91 3.25
CA PHE A 6 -12.46 -3.08 3.89
C PHE A 6 -12.10 -4.29 3.06
N GLY A 7 -11.33 -5.20 3.67
CA GLY A 7 -10.53 -6.22 3.01
C GLY A 7 -11.09 -6.63 1.65
N TRP A 8 -10.29 -6.40 0.60
CA TRP A 8 -10.57 -6.84 -0.76
C TRP A 8 -11.04 -8.29 -0.75
N THR A 9 -12.35 -8.48 -0.72
CA THR A 9 -12.96 -9.53 -1.51
C THR A 9 -13.15 -8.86 -2.85
N PRO A 10 -12.42 -9.28 -3.90
CA PRO A 10 -12.67 -8.72 -5.21
C PRO A 10 -14.15 -8.95 -5.49
N VAL A 11 -14.87 -7.91 -5.93
CA VAL A 11 -16.16 -8.07 -6.60
C VAL A 11 -15.86 -8.76 -7.93
N ALA A 12 -15.55 -10.05 -7.85
CA ALA A 12 -15.22 -10.94 -8.94
C ALA A 12 -15.45 -12.40 -8.49
N SER A 13 -16.48 -12.65 -7.70
CA SER A 13 -16.99 -14.01 -7.49
C SER A 13 -17.91 -14.41 -8.64
N THR A 14 -17.39 -14.44 -9.88
CA THR A 14 -17.83 -15.32 -10.97
C THR A 14 -16.77 -15.30 -12.08
N LYS A 15 -15.80 -16.23 -12.02
CA LYS A 15 -14.88 -16.61 -13.12
C LYS A 15 -14.23 -15.43 -13.89
N SER A 16 -13.34 -14.68 -13.26
CA SER A 16 -12.48 -13.74 -14.01
C SER A 16 -11.26 -14.45 -14.59
N SER A 17 -10.92 -14.14 -15.84
CA SER A 17 -9.73 -14.70 -16.51
C SER A 17 -8.43 -14.20 -15.88
N SER A 18 -7.32 -14.93 -16.05
CA SER A 18 -5.99 -14.47 -15.60
C SER A 18 -5.61 -13.09 -16.15
N ALA A 19 -6.15 -12.72 -17.34
CA ALA A 19 -5.92 -11.43 -17.97
C ALA A 19 -6.66 -10.29 -17.25
N GLU A 20 -7.90 -10.51 -16.81
CA GLU A 20 -8.67 -9.51 -16.04
C GLU A 20 -8.07 -9.28 -14.65
N LEU A 21 -7.58 -10.34 -14.01
CA LEU A 21 -6.83 -10.25 -12.75
C LEU A 21 -5.54 -9.41 -12.92
N GLN A 22 -4.88 -9.58 -14.06
CA GLN A 22 -3.64 -8.88 -14.38
C GLN A 22 -3.89 -7.41 -14.74
N GLU A 23 -4.95 -7.11 -15.50
CA GLU A 23 -5.39 -5.73 -15.73
C GLU A 23 -5.83 -5.05 -14.44
N ALA A 24 -6.60 -5.73 -13.58
CA ALA A 24 -7.06 -5.19 -12.31
C ALA A 24 -5.91 -4.81 -11.38
N VAL A 25 -4.88 -5.66 -11.25
CA VAL A 25 -3.70 -5.33 -10.42
C VAL A 25 -2.87 -4.22 -11.04
N THR A 26 -2.67 -4.24 -12.36
CA THR A 26 -1.91 -3.19 -13.06
C THR A 26 -2.62 -1.83 -12.97
N CYS A 27 -3.96 -1.83 -12.93
CA CYS A 27 -4.76 -0.63 -12.78
C CYS A 27 -4.98 -0.21 -11.32
N MET A 28 -4.73 -1.10 -10.36
CA MET A 28 -5.05 -0.85 -8.95
C MET A 28 -4.34 0.39 -8.40
N PHE A 29 -3.04 0.54 -8.68
CA PHE A 29 -2.29 1.73 -8.26
C PHE A 29 -2.89 3.01 -8.85
N ARG A 30 -3.30 2.98 -10.12
CA ARG A 30 -3.95 4.11 -10.78
C ARG A 30 -5.32 4.41 -10.17
N TRP A 31 -6.12 3.40 -9.87
CA TRP A 31 -7.42 3.58 -9.23
C TRP A 31 -7.32 4.23 -7.86
N TYR A 32 -6.33 3.84 -7.05
CA TYR A 32 -6.06 4.51 -5.79
C TYR A 32 -5.56 5.94 -5.99
N ARG A 33 -4.63 6.16 -6.92
CA ARG A 33 -4.09 7.49 -7.21
C ARG A 33 -5.18 8.46 -7.65
N ASP A 34 -6.10 7.99 -8.48
CA ASP A 34 -7.17 8.80 -9.04
C ASP A 34 -8.41 8.85 -8.10
N ALA A 35 -8.37 8.15 -6.96
CA ALA A 35 -9.43 8.20 -5.95
C ALA A 35 -9.41 9.55 -5.22
N SER A 36 -10.60 10.13 -5.05
CA SER A 36 -10.75 11.42 -4.35
C SER A 36 -10.46 11.29 -2.86
N LYS A 37 -10.79 10.13 -2.28
CA LYS A 37 -10.51 9.78 -0.88
C LYS A 37 -10.50 8.26 -0.70
N CYS A 38 -9.57 7.78 0.11
CA CYS A 38 -9.50 6.39 0.56
C CYS A 38 -9.80 6.30 2.05
N TYR A 39 -10.64 5.33 2.42
CA TYR A 39 -11.02 5.06 3.81
C TYR A 39 -10.41 3.74 4.26
N VAL A 40 -9.67 3.79 5.37
CA VAL A 40 -9.02 2.63 5.97
C VAL A 40 -9.68 2.30 7.31
N HIS A 41 -10.30 1.12 7.37
CA HIS A 41 -10.86 0.59 8.60
C HIS A 41 -9.91 -0.41 9.26
N LEU A 42 -9.41 -0.04 10.43
CA LEU A 42 -8.46 -0.76 11.26
C LEU A 42 -9.21 -1.57 12.33
N ALA A 43 -9.78 -2.70 11.93
CA ALA A 43 -10.60 -3.55 12.81
C ALA A 43 -9.86 -4.09 14.05
N ASP A 44 -8.52 -4.14 14.00
CA ASP A 44 -7.64 -4.57 15.09
C ASP A 44 -7.19 -3.44 16.02
N VAL A 45 -7.53 -2.19 15.70
CA VAL A 45 -7.22 -1.04 16.56
C VAL A 45 -8.40 -0.79 17.50
N PRO A 46 -8.18 -0.86 18.83
CA PRO A 46 -9.22 -0.59 19.81
C PRO A 46 -9.64 0.88 19.78
N THR A 47 -10.85 1.13 20.29
CA THR A 47 -11.38 2.47 20.52
C THR A 47 -10.40 3.27 21.41
N PRO A 48 -10.06 4.52 21.05
CA PRO A 48 -9.34 5.39 21.97
C PRO A 48 -10.10 5.47 23.31
N THR A 49 -9.46 5.09 24.40
CA THR A 49 -9.97 5.40 25.74
C THR A 49 -9.83 6.90 25.93
N PHE A 50 -10.88 7.56 26.43
CA PHE A 50 -10.88 9.00 26.70
C PHE A 50 -10.02 9.32 27.95
N ASP A 51 -8.75 8.96 27.92
CA ASP A 51 -7.81 9.47 28.91
C ASP A 51 -7.46 10.89 28.50
N ALA A 52 -8.09 11.84 29.18
CA ALA A 52 -8.22 13.25 28.82
C ALA A 52 -6.90 14.06 28.72
N ASN A 53 -5.74 13.40 28.78
CA ASN A 53 -4.44 14.05 28.90
C ASN A 53 -3.50 13.88 27.70
N ASP A 54 -3.81 13.02 26.73
CA ASP A 54 -3.00 12.91 25.51
C ASP A 54 -3.86 12.85 24.25
N LYS A 55 -4.36 14.03 23.85
CA LYS A 55 -5.05 14.22 22.56
C LYS A 55 -4.09 14.22 21.36
N SER A 56 -2.78 14.05 21.59
CA SER A 56 -1.75 14.19 20.55
C SER A 56 -1.25 12.86 19.98
N SER A 57 -1.46 11.76 20.70
CA SER A 57 -1.03 10.43 20.30
C SER A 57 -2.18 9.58 19.75
N PRO A 58 -2.03 8.88 18.62
CA PRO A 58 -3.00 7.89 18.18
C PRO A 58 -3.10 6.75 19.20
N PRO A 59 -4.22 5.99 19.24
CA PRO A 59 -4.41 4.86 20.13
C PRO A 59 -3.21 3.91 20.09
N SER A 60 -2.86 3.33 21.23
CA SER A 60 -1.73 2.39 21.35
C SER A 60 -1.75 1.25 20.32
N GLY A 61 -2.94 0.86 19.84
CA GLY A 61 -3.11 -0.14 18.80
C GLY A 61 -2.79 0.31 17.37
N PHE A 62 -2.78 1.62 17.07
CA PHE A 62 -2.55 2.13 15.72
C PHE A 62 -1.18 1.68 15.18
N ARG A 63 -0.12 1.90 15.97
CA ARG A 63 1.25 1.49 15.63
C ARG A 63 1.41 -0.02 15.43
N LYS A 64 0.52 -0.81 16.04
CA LYS A 64 0.55 -2.29 16.02
C LYS A 64 -0.46 -2.89 15.03
N SER A 65 -1.16 -2.07 14.25
CA SER A 65 -2.16 -2.59 13.32
C SER A 65 -1.50 -3.43 12.24
N ARG A 66 -2.08 -4.61 11.97
CA ARG A 66 -1.71 -5.51 10.89
C ARG A 66 -1.89 -4.86 9.51
N TRP A 67 -2.63 -3.76 9.40
CA TRP A 67 -2.73 -3.04 8.13
C TRP A 67 -1.35 -2.54 7.66
N PHE A 68 -0.46 -2.14 8.57
CA PHE A 68 0.90 -1.70 8.22
C PHE A 68 1.84 -2.85 7.82
N THR A 69 1.51 -4.09 8.18
CA THR A 69 2.32 -5.28 7.89
C THR A 69 1.82 -6.02 6.65
N ARG A 70 0.73 -5.62 6.01
CA ARG A 70 0.25 -6.28 4.77
C ARG A 70 0.95 -5.69 3.55
N GLY A 71 1.37 -6.52 2.61
CA GLY A 71 2.05 -6.07 1.38
C GLY A 71 1.19 -5.12 0.53
N TRP A 72 -0.01 -5.56 0.15
CA TRP A 72 -0.89 -4.82 -0.74
C TRP A 72 -1.35 -3.44 -0.23
N THR A 73 -1.37 -3.25 1.09
CA THR A 73 -1.75 -1.96 1.69
C THR A 73 -0.67 -0.89 1.48
N LEU A 74 0.51 -1.25 0.97
CA LEU A 74 1.52 -0.27 0.57
C LEU A 74 0.99 0.62 -0.57
N GLN A 75 0.33 0.03 -1.56
CA GLN A 75 -0.28 0.81 -2.64
C GLN A 75 -1.45 1.65 -2.13
N GLU A 76 -2.27 1.10 -1.24
CA GLU A 76 -3.36 1.83 -0.56
C GLU A 76 -2.85 3.06 0.22
N LEU A 77 -1.62 3.02 0.73
CA LEU A 77 -1.02 4.11 1.49
C LEU A 77 -0.38 5.17 0.58
N ILE A 78 0.41 4.71 -0.40
CA ILE A 78 1.25 5.57 -1.24
C ILE A 78 0.47 6.24 -2.36
N ALA A 79 -0.33 5.46 -3.11
CA ALA A 79 -0.96 5.94 -4.33
C ALA A 79 -1.96 7.10 -4.12
N PRO A 80 -2.93 7.03 -3.17
CA PRO A 80 -3.96 8.05 -3.07
C PRO A 80 -3.45 9.35 -2.43
N ALA A 81 -3.97 10.49 -2.88
CA ALA A 81 -3.65 11.79 -2.27
C ALA A 81 -4.19 11.93 -0.83
N SER A 82 -5.35 11.31 -0.53
CA SER A 82 -6.02 11.41 0.76
C SER A 82 -6.41 10.04 1.30
N VAL A 83 -5.97 9.73 2.52
CA VAL A 83 -6.37 8.54 3.28
C VAL A 83 -6.87 8.97 4.64
N GLU A 84 -7.99 8.41 5.08
CA GLU A 84 -8.55 8.60 6.41
C GLU A 84 -8.63 7.27 7.15
N PHE A 85 -8.20 7.26 8.42
CA PHE A 85 -8.12 6.07 9.25
C PHE A 85 -9.26 6.03 10.26
N PHE A 86 -9.86 4.86 10.42
CA PHE A 86 -10.96 4.58 11.32
C PHE A 86 -10.61 3.34 12.14
N PRO A 87 -10.58 3.41 13.48
CA PRO A 87 -10.42 2.23 14.33
C PRO A 87 -11.73 1.41 14.35
N ARG A 88 -11.76 0.32 15.13
CA ARG A 88 -12.88 -0.63 15.20
C ARG A 88 -14.25 0.02 15.43
N ASN A 89 -14.32 1.14 16.14
CA ASN A 89 -15.58 1.83 16.45
C ASN A 89 -16.08 2.75 15.32
N GLY A 90 -15.33 2.89 14.22
CA GLY A 90 -15.70 3.76 13.11
C GLY A 90 -15.60 5.26 13.39
N VAL A 91 -14.99 5.69 14.50
CA VAL A 91 -14.76 7.11 14.79
C VAL A 91 -13.44 7.54 14.17
N LYS A 92 -13.46 8.55 13.28
CA LYS A 92 -12.26 9.00 12.56
C LYS A 92 -11.09 9.23 13.51
N LEU A 93 -10.00 8.50 13.27
CA LEU A 93 -8.77 8.61 14.02
C LEU A 93 -7.89 9.76 13.52
N GLY A 94 -7.80 9.92 12.20
CA GLY A 94 -6.96 10.93 11.57
C GLY A 94 -6.83 10.72 10.08
N THR A 95 -5.97 11.51 9.45
CA THR A 95 -5.65 11.42 8.02
C THR A 95 -4.19 11.01 7.83
N LYS A 96 -3.83 10.59 6.62
CA LYS A 96 -2.43 10.34 6.23
C LYS A 96 -1.52 11.51 6.57
N ILE A 97 -2.00 12.74 6.39
CA ILE A 97 -1.24 13.97 6.69
C ILE A 97 -1.16 14.19 8.21
N SER A 98 -2.28 14.10 8.93
CA SER A 98 -2.26 14.36 10.39
C SER A 98 -1.46 13.30 11.18
N LEU A 99 -1.31 12.10 10.63
CA LEU A 99 -0.59 10.98 11.23
C LEU A 99 0.74 10.69 10.52
N GLU A 100 1.22 11.56 9.64
CA GLU A 100 2.36 11.27 8.76
C GLU A 100 3.64 10.90 9.52
N GLN A 101 3.93 11.53 10.66
CA GLN A 101 5.10 11.19 11.48
C GLN A 101 4.97 9.78 12.09
N HIS A 102 3.78 9.43 12.57
CA HIS A 102 3.50 8.09 13.08
C HIS A 102 3.63 7.04 11.99
N ILE A 103 3.10 7.32 10.80
CA ILE A 103 3.17 6.43 9.65
C ILE A 103 4.62 6.28 9.19
N HIS A 104 5.39 7.37 9.15
CA HIS A 104 6.82 7.35 8.85
C HIS A 104 7.60 6.48 9.84
N ASP A 105 7.36 6.64 11.15
CA ASP A 105 8.04 5.84 12.18
C ASP A 105 7.78 4.33 12.00
N ILE A 106 6.55 3.96 11.64
CA ILE A 106 6.13 2.55 11.45
C ILE A 106 6.70 1.98 10.15
N THR A 107 6.55 2.71 9.04
CA THR A 107 6.77 2.19 7.68
C THR A 107 8.12 2.55 7.09
N ARG A 108 8.84 3.51 7.69
CA ARG A 108 10.06 4.14 7.19
C ARG A 108 9.92 4.86 5.84
N ILE A 109 8.70 5.02 5.35
CA ILE A 109 8.41 5.80 4.14
C ILE A 109 8.63 7.29 4.45
N PRO A 110 9.42 8.03 3.66
CA PRO A 110 9.61 9.46 3.87
C PRO A 110 8.29 10.24 3.82
N VAL A 111 8.17 11.27 4.67
CA VAL A 111 6.97 12.14 4.71
C VAL A 111 6.65 12.73 3.34
N LYS A 112 7.67 13.06 2.53
CA LYS A 112 7.49 13.52 1.14
C LYS A 112 6.72 12.50 0.29
N GLY A 113 7.01 11.20 0.43
CA GLY A 113 6.29 10.14 -0.27
C GLY A 113 4.85 9.99 0.23
N LEU A 114 4.64 10.08 1.55
CA LEU A 114 3.30 10.04 2.15
C LEU A 114 2.42 11.21 1.68
N ARG A 115 3.00 12.39 1.46
CA ARG A 115 2.30 13.58 0.94
C ARG A 115 2.04 13.54 -0.57
N GLY A 116 2.41 12.47 -1.27
CA GLY A 116 2.20 12.33 -2.71
C GLY A 116 3.26 13.01 -3.57
N GLY A 117 4.48 13.20 -3.04
CA GLY A 117 5.62 13.62 -3.85
C GLY A 117 5.92 12.61 -4.97
N PRO A 118 6.55 13.06 -6.08
CA PRO A 118 6.87 12.18 -7.20
C PRO A 118 7.68 10.95 -6.76
N LEU A 119 7.26 9.75 -7.16
CA LEU A 119 7.96 8.52 -6.78
C LEU A 119 9.37 8.41 -7.40
N SER A 120 9.60 9.12 -8.50
CA SER A 120 10.91 9.28 -9.14
C SER A 120 11.95 9.96 -8.23
N ASP A 121 11.51 10.71 -7.21
CA ASP A 121 12.41 11.38 -6.27
C ASP A 121 13.05 10.40 -5.27
N PHE A 122 12.59 9.15 -5.24
CA PHE A 122 13.08 8.09 -4.37
C PHE A 122 13.80 7.02 -5.18
N GLY A 123 14.95 6.57 -4.67
CA GLY A 123 15.74 5.53 -5.31
C GLY A 123 14.93 4.22 -5.46
N ILE A 124 15.30 3.38 -6.44
CA ILE A 124 14.66 2.06 -6.59
C ILE A 124 14.83 1.23 -5.32
N ALA A 125 16.04 1.17 -4.78
CA ALA A 125 16.32 0.44 -3.54
C ALA A 125 15.51 0.96 -2.34
N GLU A 126 15.31 2.28 -2.24
CA GLU A 126 14.50 2.89 -1.20
C GLU A 126 13.02 2.51 -1.33
N ARG A 127 12.46 2.57 -2.55
CA ARG A 127 11.08 2.15 -2.82
C ARG A 127 10.86 0.66 -2.58
N MET A 128 11.85 -0.18 -2.87
CA MET A 128 11.83 -1.61 -2.56
C MET A 128 11.79 -1.84 -1.04
N ALA A 129 12.60 -1.11 -0.28
CA ALA A 129 12.68 -1.23 1.18
C ALA A 129 11.36 -0.90 1.90
N TRP A 130 10.43 -0.19 1.27
CA TRP A 130 9.08 0.05 1.83
C TRP A 130 8.26 -1.24 2.01
N MET A 131 8.71 -2.36 1.45
CA MET A 131 8.14 -3.70 1.62
C MET A 131 8.79 -4.56 2.70
N ASP A 132 9.92 -4.13 3.29
CA ASP A 132 10.74 -5.00 4.16
C ASP A 132 9.98 -5.51 5.39
N ASN A 133 9.15 -4.65 5.99
CA ASN A 133 8.34 -4.99 7.18
C ASN A 133 6.94 -5.52 6.81
N ARG A 134 6.72 -5.91 5.55
CA ARG A 134 5.42 -6.34 5.04
C ARG A 134 5.43 -7.81 4.64
N GLU A 135 4.30 -8.44 4.91
CA GLU A 135 4.01 -9.85 4.68
C GLU A 135 2.87 -9.99 3.67
N THR A 136 2.94 -11.06 2.90
CA THR A 136 1.95 -11.42 1.90
C THR A 136 1.58 -12.88 2.03
N THR A 137 0.31 -13.21 1.71
CA THR A 137 -0.17 -14.59 1.73
C THR A 137 0.47 -15.42 0.62
N ARG A 138 0.58 -14.84 -0.59
CA ARG A 138 1.35 -15.41 -1.70
C ARG A 138 2.71 -14.75 -1.73
N LYS A 139 3.78 -15.52 -1.81
CA LYS A 139 5.14 -14.97 -1.64
C LYS A 139 5.50 -14.00 -2.77
N GLU A 140 5.06 -14.30 -3.98
CA GLU A 140 5.19 -13.47 -5.18
C GLU A 140 4.48 -12.10 -5.07
N ASP A 141 3.46 -11.95 -4.22
CA ASP A 141 2.79 -10.66 -4.02
C ASP A 141 3.73 -9.61 -3.40
N LYS A 142 4.86 -10.01 -2.78
CA LYS A 142 5.87 -9.04 -2.34
C LYS A 142 6.42 -8.24 -3.52
N ALA A 143 6.73 -8.91 -4.63
CA ALA A 143 7.16 -8.25 -5.86
C ALA A 143 5.99 -7.52 -6.52
N TYR A 144 4.81 -8.13 -6.58
CA TYR A 144 3.67 -7.51 -7.28
C TYR A 144 3.11 -6.27 -6.58
N SER A 145 3.23 -6.18 -5.26
CA SER A 145 2.84 -4.98 -4.49
C SER A 145 3.67 -3.75 -4.86
N LEU A 146 4.85 -3.93 -5.47
CA LEU A 146 5.77 -2.85 -5.85
C LEU A 146 5.56 -2.32 -7.27
N LEU A 147 4.79 -3.01 -8.12
CA LEU A 147 4.68 -2.68 -9.55
C LEU A 147 4.27 -1.24 -9.81
N GLY A 148 3.18 -0.79 -9.20
CA GLY A 148 2.71 0.60 -9.36
C GLY A 148 3.62 1.64 -8.73
N ILE A 149 4.42 1.26 -7.72
CA ILE A 149 5.35 2.16 -7.03
C ILE A 149 6.63 2.34 -7.84
N LEU A 150 7.03 1.30 -8.58
CA LEU A 150 8.20 1.30 -9.46
C LEU A 150 7.87 1.69 -10.91
N ASP A 151 6.59 1.90 -11.21
CA ASP A 151 6.06 2.16 -12.56
C ASP A 151 6.42 1.04 -13.55
N ILE A 152 6.29 -0.21 -13.10
CA ILE A 152 6.57 -1.42 -13.87
C ILE A 152 5.28 -2.14 -14.19
N GLN A 153 5.16 -2.60 -15.44
CA GLN A 153 4.07 -3.45 -15.89
C GLN A 153 4.63 -4.83 -16.24
N MET A 154 4.15 -5.86 -15.53
CA MET A 154 4.50 -7.25 -15.83
C MET A 154 3.36 -8.20 -15.47
N PRO A 155 3.26 -9.36 -16.13
CA PRO A 155 2.27 -10.37 -15.79
C PRO A 155 2.41 -10.94 -14.39
N LEU A 156 1.28 -11.10 -13.69
CA LEU A 156 1.21 -11.84 -12.44
C LEU A 156 1.16 -13.34 -12.74
N LEU A 157 2.23 -14.04 -12.40
CA LEU A 157 2.34 -15.49 -12.51
C LEU A 157 2.28 -16.09 -11.10
N TYR A 158 1.09 -16.46 -10.68
CA TYR A 158 0.90 -17.11 -9.39
C TYR A 158 1.45 -18.53 -9.39
N GLY A 159 2.17 -18.90 -8.33
CA GLY A 159 2.92 -20.16 -8.24
C GLY A 159 4.34 -20.10 -8.81
N GLU A 160 4.79 -18.95 -9.31
CA GLU A 160 6.18 -18.80 -9.79
C GLU A 160 7.22 -18.69 -8.66
N GLY A 161 6.76 -18.34 -7.45
CA GLY A 161 7.60 -18.14 -6.27
C GLY A 161 8.19 -16.72 -6.18
N GLU A 162 8.55 -16.33 -4.96
CA GLU A 162 9.07 -14.99 -4.64
C GLU A 162 10.33 -14.62 -5.42
N GLU A 163 11.33 -15.51 -5.43
CA GLU A 163 12.62 -15.26 -6.07
C GLU A 163 12.46 -14.99 -7.57
N ARG A 164 11.62 -15.79 -8.25
CA ARG A 164 11.38 -15.64 -9.68
C ARG A 164 10.57 -14.39 -10.00
N ALA A 165 9.58 -14.06 -9.18
CA ALA A 165 8.82 -12.82 -9.31
C ALA A 165 9.73 -11.57 -9.16
N PHE A 166 10.63 -11.56 -8.17
CA PHE A 166 11.61 -10.49 -8.00
C PHE A 166 12.63 -10.43 -9.14
N ARG A 167 13.08 -11.57 -9.66
CA ARG A 167 14.00 -11.62 -10.81
C ARG A 167 13.37 -10.94 -12.04
N ARG A 168 12.12 -11.28 -12.35
CA ARG A 168 11.37 -10.65 -13.45
C ARG A 168 11.15 -9.16 -13.21
N LEU A 169 10.84 -8.77 -11.97
CA LEU A 169 10.73 -7.35 -11.60
C LEU A 169 12.04 -6.60 -11.89
N TRP A 170 13.18 -7.15 -11.49
CA TRP A 170 14.50 -6.56 -11.79
C TRP A 170 14.81 -6.49 -13.28
N GLU A 171 14.46 -7.51 -14.05
CA GLU A 171 14.61 -7.50 -15.51
C GLU A 171 13.82 -6.34 -16.14
N GLU A 172 12.57 -6.13 -15.72
CA GLU A 172 11.75 -5.03 -16.23
C GLU A 172 12.26 -3.65 -15.78
N ILE A 173 12.75 -3.52 -14.54
CA ILE A 173 13.40 -2.29 -14.06
C ILE A 173 14.62 -1.94 -14.92
N ASN A 174 15.47 -2.92 -15.21
CA ASN A 174 16.67 -2.72 -16.02
C ASN A 174 16.32 -2.34 -17.47
N LYS A 175 15.28 -2.97 -18.05
CA LYS A 175 14.77 -2.61 -19.38
C LYS A 175 14.20 -1.20 -19.43
N ALA A 176 13.50 -0.75 -18.38
CA ALA A 176 12.96 0.61 -18.31
C ALA A 176 14.08 1.66 -18.21
N ASN A 177 15.11 1.39 -17.40
CA ASN A 177 16.24 2.31 -17.23
C ASN A 177 17.17 2.34 -18.46
N GLY A 178 17.36 1.21 -19.14
CA GLY A 178 18.20 1.13 -20.35
C GLY A 178 17.59 1.79 -21.60
N LYS A 179 16.32 2.19 -21.57
CA LYS A 179 15.65 2.96 -22.63
C LYS A 179 15.80 4.48 -22.46
N SER A 180 16.43 4.94 -21.38
CA SER A 180 16.63 6.35 -21.05
C SER A 180 18.04 6.86 -21.40
N SER A 181 18.73 6.22 -22.34
CA SER A 181 20.09 6.56 -22.82
C SER A 181 20.13 6.66 -24.33
#